data_AF-A0A318CN45-F1
#
_entry.id   AF-A0A318CN45-F1
#
_cell.length_a   1.000
_cell.length_b   1.000
_cell.length_c   1.000
_cell.angle_alpha   90.00
_cell.angle_beta   90.00
_cell.angle_gamma   90.00
#
_symmetry.space_group_name_H-M   'P 1'
#
loop_
_entity.id
_entity.type
_entity.pdbx_description
1 polymer ?
#
loop_
_entity_poly.entity_id
_entity_poly.type
_entity_poly.pdbx_seq_one_letter_code
_entity_poly.pdbx_strand_id
1 'polypeptide(L)'
;MLRRSLNWRNQGGRSVYCLTFMVVLMYCWLAVESMAATAVVTWDRSAGSDVAGYVVYYGTYPRQYDCEVDCGDVTECELFSLDDQETYYIAVRAYNWAGEFSNYSNEVVLNGFNGSSDPVADALPIPSFEMSLVRVDSEELHGEDGQGENAIDGDPSTFWHTEWYYADPVHPHEIVIDLGYERQVCGFSYLPRQDGCYNGGIAAYELYVSTDDHNWGNPVATGVFPSTRDKQEVSFNARLARYVRLVALSEVAGHAWTSAAEIEVMELW
;
A
#
# COMPACT_ATOMS: atom_id res chain seq x y z
N MET A 1 48.28 -43.28 61.52
CA MET A 1 47.35 -43.24 60.38
C MET A 1 46.38 -42.09 60.58
N LEU A 2 46.43 -41.11 59.67
CA LEU A 2 45.62 -39.89 59.67
C LEU A 2 44.26 -40.17 59.03
N ARG A 3 43.15 -39.74 59.65
CA ARG A 3 42.52 -38.44 59.34
C ARG A 3 41.39 -38.17 60.34
N ARG A 4 41.42 -36.92 60.84
CA ARG A 4 40.51 -36.35 61.85
C ARG A 4 39.27 -35.72 61.20
N SER A 5 38.22 -35.73 62.01
CA SER A 5 36.95 -34.99 61.99
C SER A 5 37.06 -33.46 61.82
N LEU A 6 36.01 -32.80 61.31
CA LEU A 6 34.93 -32.10 62.05
C LEU A 6 34.26 -31.04 61.16
N ASN A 7 32.92 -30.99 61.22
CA ASN A 7 32.07 -29.94 60.66
C ASN A 7 32.26 -28.60 61.38
N TRP A 8 31.98 -27.46 60.72
CA TRP A 8 31.13 -26.37 61.21
C TRP A 8 30.94 -25.28 60.12
N ARG A 9 29.75 -24.64 60.14
CA ARG A 9 29.28 -23.60 59.21
C ARG A 9 29.83 -22.20 59.53
N ASN A 10 30.01 -21.44 58.44
CA ASN A 10 29.97 -19.99 58.22
C ASN A 10 30.84 -19.03 59.05
N GLN A 11 31.66 -18.22 58.36
CA GLN A 11 31.42 -16.78 58.07
C GLN A 11 32.55 -16.19 57.20
N GLY A 12 32.24 -15.17 56.39
CA GLY A 12 33.22 -14.17 55.91
C GLY A 12 33.48 -14.17 54.41
N GLY A 13 33.02 -13.11 53.71
CA GLY A 13 33.09 -12.95 52.27
C GLY A 13 34.39 -12.38 51.70
N ARG A 14 34.57 -12.52 50.38
CA ARG A 14 34.42 -11.43 49.39
C ARG A 14 34.90 -11.91 48.00
N SER A 15 34.24 -11.36 46.99
CA SER A 15 34.75 -11.07 45.63
C SER A 15 34.30 -11.99 44.48
N VAL A 16 33.31 -11.46 43.72
CA VAL A 16 33.16 -11.42 42.23
C VAL A 16 33.13 -12.80 41.54
N TYR A 17 32.05 -13.22 40.86
CA TYR A 17 31.60 -12.81 39.50
C TYR A 17 30.14 -13.19 39.22
N CYS A 18 29.59 -12.48 38.23
CA CYS A 18 28.42 -12.76 37.40
C CYS A 18 27.01 -12.55 37.98
N LEU A 19 26.60 -11.27 37.94
CA LEU A 19 25.27 -10.90 37.43
C LEU A 19 25.00 -11.65 36.12
N THR A 20 23.92 -12.45 36.07
CA THR A 20 23.02 -12.61 34.91
C THR A 20 22.03 -13.76 35.19
N PHE A 21 21.04 -13.55 36.07
CA PHE A 21 19.97 -14.53 36.27
C PHE A 21 18.62 -13.87 36.60
N MET A 22 18.21 -12.88 35.80
CA MET A 22 16.82 -12.36 35.76
C MET A 22 16.46 -11.77 34.39
N VAL A 23 16.86 -12.39 33.28
CA VAL A 23 16.29 -12.10 31.95
C VAL A 23 16.17 -13.41 31.16
N VAL A 24 15.30 -14.30 31.62
CA VAL A 24 14.83 -15.44 30.83
C VAL A 24 13.35 -15.61 31.13
N LEU A 25 12.53 -14.72 30.56
CA LEU A 25 11.07 -14.89 30.38
C LEU A 25 10.52 -13.79 29.45
N MET A 26 11.27 -13.47 28.40
CA MET A 26 10.76 -12.72 27.25
C MET A 26 11.51 -13.13 26.00
N TYR A 27 11.47 -14.44 25.70
CA TYR A 27 11.34 -14.83 24.29
C TYR A 27 9.91 -14.46 23.92
N CYS A 28 9.67 -13.16 23.68
CA CYS A 28 8.56 -12.76 22.84
C CYS A 28 8.95 -13.31 21.48
N TRP A 29 8.38 -14.47 21.19
CA TRP A 29 8.22 -15.00 19.85
C TRP A 29 7.59 -13.85 19.07
N LEU A 30 8.41 -13.03 18.40
CA LEU A 30 7.93 -12.38 17.20
C LEU A 30 7.82 -13.54 16.20
N ALA A 31 6.75 -14.32 16.32
CA ALA A 31 6.14 -14.82 15.11
C ALA A 31 5.72 -13.52 14.40
N VAL A 32 6.55 -13.07 13.46
CA VAL A 32 6.03 -12.25 12.39
C VAL A 32 4.98 -13.16 11.77
N GLU A 33 3.72 -12.81 11.95
CA GLU A 33 2.66 -13.46 11.18
C GLU A 33 2.98 -13.11 9.72
N SER A 34 3.52 -14.06 8.97
CA SER A 34 3.69 -13.90 7.53
C SER A 34 2.28 -13.78 6.96
N MET A 35 1.96 -12.66 6.34
CA MET A 35 0.73 -12.54 5.56
C MET A 35 0.91 -13.47 4.35
N ALA A 36 0.03 -14.46 4.20
CA ALA A 36 0.10 -15.38 3.08
C ALA A 36 -0.31 -14.63 1.79
N ALA A 37 0.65 -14.40 0.90
CA ALA A 37 0.40 -13.90 -0.44
C ALA A 37 0.19 -15.05 -1.44
N THR A 38 -0.46 -14.72 -2.57
CA THR A 38 -0.67 -15.62 -3.70
C THR A 38 -0.08 -15.03 -4.98
N ALA A 39 0.48 -15.85 -5.86
CA ALA A 39 1.00 -15.42 -7.15
C ALA A 39 0.61 -16.40 -8.27
N VAL A 40 0.24 -15.88 -9.45
CA VAL A 40 -0.01 -16.70 -10.64
C VAL A 40 1.24 -16.71 -11.51
N VAL A 41 1.75 -17.90 -11.83
CA VAL A 41 2.89 -18.12 -12.72
C VAL A 41 2.39 -18.67 -14.04
N THR A 42 2.71 -18.01 -15.15
CA THR A 42 2.34 -18.45 -16.52
C THR A 42 3.58 -18.76 -17.36
N TRP A 43 3.49 -19.70 -18.29
CA TRP A 43 4.60 -20.06 -19.19
C TRP A 43 4.12 -20.51 -20.57
N ASP A 44 5.03 -20.45 -21.55
CA ASP A 44 4.78 -21.00 -22.89
C ASP A 44 4.78 -22.53 -22.87
N ARG A 45 3.82 -23.15 -23.57
CA ARG A 45 3.75 -24.60 -23.68
C ARG A 45 5.02 -25.15 -24.35
N SER A 46 5.61 -26.19 -23.75
CA SER A 46 6.77 -26.90 -24.30
C SER A 46 6.40 -27.59 -25.62
N ALA A 47 7.30 -27.53 -26.61
CA ALA A 47 7.06 -28.05 -27.96
C ALA A 47 7.08 -29.59 -28.09
N GLY A 48 7.42 -30.32 -27.02
CA GLY A 48 7.42 -31.78 -26.99
C GLY A 48 6.00 -32.35 -27.06
N SER A 49 5.78 -33.34 -27.92
CA SER A 49 4.46 -34.01 -28.01
C SER A 49 4.20 -35.00 -26.87
N ASP A 50 5.19 -35.25 -26.02
CA ASP A 50 5.15 -36.17 -24.88
C ASP A 50 4.96 -35.48 -23.52
N VAL A 51 4.75 -34.16 -23.51
CA VAL A 51 4.50 -33.39 -22.27
C VAL A 51 3.19 -33.86 -21.62
N ALA A 52 3.31 -34.37 -20.40
CA ALA A 52 2.21 -34.83 -19.55
C ALA A 52 1.79 -33.77 -18.52
N GLY A 53 2.68 -32.84 -18.16
CA GLY A 53 2.38 -31.75 -17.25
C GLY A 53 3.60 -30.92 -16.88
N TYR A 54 3.43 -30.04 -15.89
CA TYR A 54 4.46 -29.12 -15.42
C TYR A 54 4.54 -29.07 -13.90
N VAL A 55 5.75 -28.85 -13.38
CA VAL A 55 6.00 -28.53 -11.98
C VAL A 55 6.69 -27.17 -11.91
N VAL A 56 6.16 -26.29 -11.08
CA VAL A 56 6.75 -24.99 -10.74
C VAL A 56 7.65 -25.17 -9.51
N TYR A 57 8.87 -24.67 -9.58
CA TYR A 57 9.88 -24.71 -8.51
C TYR A 57 10.20 -23.28 -8.08
N TYR A 58 10.29 -23.05 -6.76
CA TYR A 58 10.61 -21.73 -6.23
C TYR A 58 11.39 -21.77 -4.91
N GLY A 59 12.14 -20.69 -4.62
CA GLY A 59 12.93 -20.52 -3.41
C GLY A 59 13.45 -19.08 -3.26
N THR A 60 14.13 -18.76 -2.16
CA THR A 60 14.57 -17.39 -1.85
C THR A 60 16.01 -17.08 -2.27
N TYR A 61 16.68 -18.02 -2.94
CA TYR A 61 18.02 -17.83 -3.50
C TYR A 61 18.04 -18.17 -5.00
N PRO A 62 18.81 -17.43 -5.82
CA PRO A 62 18.92 -17.72 -7.24
C PRO A 62 19.38 -19.16 -7.47
N ARG A 63 18.68 -19.89 -8.37
CA ARG A 63 18.95 -21.28 -8.75
C ARG A 63 18.89 -22.30 -7.61
N GLN A 64 18.28 -21.94 -6.48
CA GLN A 64 18.00 -22.84 -5.37
C GLN A 64 16.51 -22.82 -5.07
N TYR A 65 15.86 -23.95 -5.30
CA TYR A 65 14.43 -24.12 -5.13
C TYR A 65 14.18 -25.10 -3.99
N ASP A 66 13.54 -24.62 -2.93
CA ASP A 66 13.23 -25.42 -1.73
C ASP A 66 11.75 -25.86 -1.72
N CYS A 67 10.93 -25.32 -2.63
CA CYS A 67 9.51 -25.61 -2.78
C CYS A 67 9.15 -25.96 -4.24
N GLU A 68 8.14 -26.83 -4.40
CA GLU A 68 7.61 -27.23 -5.70
C GLU A 68 6.08 -27.42 -5.68
N VAL A 69 5.42 -27.14 -6.80
CA VAL A 69 3.98 -27.34 -7.02
C VAL A 69 3.77 -28.06 -8.35
N ASP A 70 3.14 -29.22 -8.33
CA ASP A 70 2.70 -29.91 -9.55
C ASP A 70 1.40 -29.27 -10.05
N CYS A 71 1.47 -28.70 -11.23
CA CYS A 71 0.37 -27.94 -11.84
C CYS A 71 -0.39 -28.78 -12.86
N GLY A 72 0.13 -29.95 -13.27
CA GLY A 72 -0.47 -30.78 -14.31
C GLY A 72 -0.36 -30.18 -15.71
N ASP A 73 -1.26 -30.57 -16.62
CA ASP A 73 -1.26 -30.14 -18.02
C ASP A 73 -1.96 -28.77 -18.24
N VAL A 74 -1.36 -27.75 -17.64
CA VAL A 74 -1.77 -26.34 -17.76
C VAL A 74 -0.56 -25.49 -18.14
N THR A 75 -0.80 -24.21 -18.43
CA THR A 75 0.26 -23.22 -18.68
C THR A 75 0.21 -22.06 -17.68
N GLU A 76 -0.50 -22.27 -16.58
CA GLU A 76 -0.66 -21.32 -15.48
C GLU A 76 -0.76 -22.08 -14.14
N CYS A 77 -0.24 -21.51 -13.06
CA CYS A 77 -0.27 -22.14 -11.74
C CYS A 77 -0.27 -21.11 -10.62
N GLU A 78 -1.11 -21.33 -9.60
CA GLU A 78 -1.16 -20.51 -8.41
C GLU A 78 -0.19 -21.02 -7.34
N LEU A 79 0.63 -20.10 -6.82
CA LEU A 79 1.45 -20.28 -5.64
C LEU A 79 0.73 -19.68 -4.44
N PHE A 80 0.78 -20.37 -3.31
CA PHE A 80 0.12 -19.96 -2.07
C PHE A 80 1.13 -19.82 -0.93
N SER A 81 0.75 -19.10 0.12
CA SER A 81 1.54 -18.97 1.36
C SER A 81 2.94 -18.38 1.13
N LEU A 82 3.05 -17.45 0.18
CA LEU A 82 4.28 -16.68 -0.02
C LEU A 82 4.40 -15.60 1.05
N ASP A 83 5.63 -15.30 1.47
CA ASP A 83 5.94 -14.14 2.30
C ASP A 83 6.04 -12.91 1.39
N ASP A 84 5.24 -11.91 1.71
CA ASP A 84 4.98 -10.73 0.89
C ASP A 84 6.19 -9.76 0.90
N GLN A 85 7.14 -9.93 1.81
CA GLN A 85 8.38 -9.15 1.86
C GLN A 85 9.59 -9.90 1.27
N GLU A 86 9.42 -11.17 0.88
CA GLU A 86 10.52 -12.02 0.42
C GLU A 86 10.66 -12.02 -1.10
N THR A 87 11.91 -12.13 -1.56
CA THR A 87 12.20 -12.33 -2.99
C THR A 87 12.25 -13.82 -3.30
N TYR A 88 11.47 -14.23 -4.30
CA TYR A 88 11.43 -15.58 -4.81
C TYR A 88 12.07 -15.70 -6.20
N TYR A 89 12.68 -16.84 -6.46
CA TYR A 89 13.27 -17.24 -7.73
C TYR A 89 12.51 -18.45 -8.25
N ILE A 90 11.92 -18.34 -9.44
CA ILE A 90 10.95 -19.30 -9.96
C ILE A 90 11.45 -19.90 -11.27
N ALA A 91 11.33 -21.21 -11.41
CA ALA A 91 11.56 -21.93 -12.66
C ALA A 91 10.55 -23.06 -12.85
N VAL A 92 10.28 -23.41 -14.11
CA VAL A 92 9.31 -24.46 -14.48
C VAL A 92 10.03 -25.62 -15.15
N ARG A 93 9.56 -26.85 -14.91
CA ARG A 93 9.96 -28.04 -15.67
C ARG A 93 8.73 -28.75 -16.20
N ALA A 94 8.81 -29.20 -17.45
CA ALA A 94 7.84 -30.14 -18.00
C ALA A 94 8.21 -31.56 -17.57
N TYR A 95 7.20 -32.43 -17.40
CA TYR A 95 7.39 -33.87 -17.28
C TYR A 95 6.57 -34.62 -18.32
N ASN A 96 7.05 -35.82 -18.69
CA ASN A 96 6.32 -36.73 -19.57
C ASN A 96 5.65 -37.86 -18.78
N TRP A 97 4.86 -38.70 -19.46
CA TRP A 97 4.17 -39.84 -18.84
C TRP A 97 5.12 -40.92 -18.28
N ALA A 98 6.41 -40.87 -18.60
CA ALA A 98 7.44 -41.74 -18.04
C ALA A 98 8.05 -41.18 -16.74
N GLY A 99 7.64 -39.98 -16.30
CA GLY A 99 8.18 -39.30 -15.13
C GLY A 99 9.55 -38.65 -15.37
N GLU A 100 9.96 -38.52 -16.64
CA GLU A 100 11.18 -37.80 -17.00
C GLU A 100 10.89 -36.31 -17.09
N PHE A 101 11.84 -35.50 -16.64
CA PHE A 101 11.70 -34.06 -16.58
C PHE A 101 12.64 -33.36 -17.55
N SER A 102 12.19 -32.22 -18.08
CA SER A 102 13.05 -31.29 -18.81
C SER A 102 14.12 -30.65 -17.91
N ASN A 103 15.06 -29.95 -18.57
CA ASN A 103 15.82 -28.89 -17.89
C ASN A 103 14.86 -27.81 -17.36
N TYR A 104 15.32 -27.05 -16.37
CA TYR A 104 14.61 -25.86 -15.92
C TYR A 104 14.47 -24.84 -17.06
N SER A 105 13.38 -24.08 -17.03
CA SER A 105 13.23 -22.86 -17.81
C SER A 105 14.30 -21.82 -17.46
N ASN A 106 14.25 -20.67 -18.13
CA ASN A 106 14.83 -19.47 -17.54
C ASN A 106 14.18 -19.20 -16.17
N GLU A 107 14.99 -18.69 -15.26
CA GLU A 107 14.52 -18.29 -13.94
C GLU A 107 13.90 -16.90 -14.02
N VAL A 108 12.78 -16.71 -13.33
CA VAL A 108 12.11 -15.42 -13.13
C VAL A 108 12.29 -15.01 -11.68
N VAL A 109 12.51 -13.72 -11.45
CA VAL A 109 12.62 -13.15 -10.11
C VAL A 109 11.29 -12.50 -9.76
N LEU A 110 10.77 -12.92 -8.62
CA LEU A 110 9.49 -12.55 -8.06
C LEU A 110 9.82 -11.79 -6.74
N ASN A 111 10.07 -10.47 -6.81
CA ASN A 111 10.48 -9.65 -5.65
C ASN A 111 9.29 -9.41 -4.70
N GLY A 112 9.55 -9.29 -3.38
CA GLY A 112 8.54 -9.09 -2.34
C GLY A 112 7.33 -8.26 -2.79
N PHE A 113 6.16 -8.90 -2.80
CA PHE A 113 4.86 -8.29 -3.07
C PHE A 113 4.39 -7.66 -1.77
N ASN A 114 4.74 -6.41 -1.43
CA ASN A 114 4.14 -5.70 -0.28
C ASN A 114 2.61 -5.62 -0.44
N GLY A 115 1.85 -6.67 -0.12
CA GLY A 115 0.47 -6.84 -0.57
C GLY A 115 0.20 -6.49 -2.05
N SER A 116 1.23 -6.44 -2.91
CA SER A 116 1.16 -5.78 -4.20
C SER A 116 1.10 -6.82 -5.33
N SER A 117 -0.11 -7.31 -5.64
CA SER A 117 -0.51 -7.15 -7.05
C SER A 117 -0.26 -5.68 -7.34
N ASP A 118 0.65 -5.30 -8.23
CA ASP A 118 0.93 -3.89 -8.50
C ASP A 118 -0.40 -3.15 -8.74
N PRO A 119 -0.94 -2.39 -7.76
CA PRO A 119 -2.23 -1.75 -7.93
C PRO A 119 -2.08 -0.55 -8.86
N VAL A 120 -0.85 -0.12 -9.17
CA VAL A 120 -0.59 1.05 -10.02
C VAL A 120 -0.58 0.66 -11.51
N ALA A 121 -0.25 -0.59 -11.85
CA ALA A 121 -0.28 -1.06 -13.24
C ALA A 121 -1.71 -1.16 -13.82
N ASP A 122 -2.70 -1.44 -12.98
CA ASP A 122 -4.13 -1.53 -13.34
C ASP A 122 -5.01 -0.44 -12.71
N ALA A 123 -4.44 0.46 -11.87
CA ALA A 123 -5.16 1.63 -11.38
C ALA A 123 -5.47 2.58 -12.54
N LEU A 124 -6.75 2.78 -12.81
CA LEU A 124 -7.20 3.79 -13.75
C LEU A 124 -7.92 4.93 -13.00
N PRO A 125 -7.74 6.18 -13.44
CA PRO A 125 -8.53 7.28 -12.92
C PRO A 125 -10.00 7.06 -13.27
N ILE A 126 -10.87 7.20 -12.28
CA ILE A 126 -12.31 7.28 -12.47
C ILE A 126 -12.58 8.52 -13.33
N PRO A 127 -13.29 8.41 -14.46
CA PRO A 127 -13.57 9.57 -15.31
C PRO A 127 -14.33 10.66 -14.54
N SER A 128 -13.89 11.92 -14.70
CA SER A 128 -14.46 13.08 -13.97
C SER A 128 -15.97 13.19 -14.12
N PHE A 129 -16.52 12.91 -15.31
CA PHE A 129 -17.96 12.95 -15.57
C PHE A 129 -18.79 11.89 -14.82
N GLU A 130 -18.15 10.88 -14.23
CA GLU A 130 -18.80 9.88 -13.37
C GLU A 130 -18.81 10.30 -11.90
N MET A 131 -17.97 11.28 -11.54
CA MET A 131 -17.91 11.86 -10.20
C MET A 131 -18.86 13.04 -10.06
N SER A 132 -19.26 13.33 -8.82
CA SER A 132 -20.01 14.54 -8.49
C SER A 132 -19.61 15.06 -7.12
N LEU A 133 -19.64 16.38 -6.96
CA LEU A 133 -19.39 17.02 -5.68
C LEU A 133 -20.58 16.76 -4.74
N VAL A 134 -20.29 16.28 -3.54
CA VAL A 134 -21.29 16.20 -2.46
C VAL A 134 -21.29 17.51 -1.66
N ARG A 135 -20.11 17.95 -1.23
CA ARG A 135 -19.92 19.20 -0.47
C ARG A 135 -18.44 19.58 -0.39
N VAL A 136 -18.22 20.87 -0.12
CA VAL A 136 -17.00 21.42 0.47
C VAL A 136 -17.37 22.13 1.78
N ASP A 137 -16.42 22.31 2.71
CA ASP A 137 -16.67 23.12 3.91
C ASP A 137 -16.70 24.62 3.62
N SER A 138 -15.96 25.06 2.60
CA SER A 138 -15.80 26.44 2.20
C SER A 138 -15.45 26.56 0.71
N GLU A 139 -15.91 27.62 0.06
CA GLU A 139 -15.61 27.93 -1.35
C GLU A 139 -15.68 29.44 -1.60
N GLU A 140 -14.83 29.92 -2.50
CA GLU A 140 -14.81 31.30 -2.96
C GLU A 140 -15.72 31.46 -4.19
N LEU A 141 -16.73 32.32 -4.07
CA LEU A 141 -17.75 32.55 -5.12
C LEU A 141 -17.91 34.03 -5.51
N HIS A 142 -17.09 34.92 -4.94
CA HIS A 142 -17.21 36.37 -5.13
C HIS A 142 -15.94 37.00 -5.71
N GLY A 143 -14.79 36.70 -5.13
CA GLY A 143 -13.48 37.20 -5.55
C GLY A 143 -12.97 36.53 -6.82
N GLU A 144 -13.33 35.26 -7.02
CA GLU A 144 -13.01 34.45 -8.20
C GLU A 144 -14.00 33.27 -8.32
N ASP A 145 -13.82 32.46 -9.37
CA ASP A 145 -14.54 31.19 -9.57
C ASP A 145 -13.77 30.06 -8.87
N GLY A 146 -13.97 29.93 -7.56
CA GLY A 146 -13.31 28.96 -6.69
C GLY A 146 -14.24 27.86 -6.16
N GLN A 147 -15.32 27.54 -6.89
CA GLN A 147 -16.32 26.56 -6.47
C GLN A 147 -15.73 25.14 -6.35
N GLY A 148 -16.31 24.32 -5.46
CA GLY A 148 -15.80 22.96 -5.19
C GLY A 148 -15.77 22.04 -6.42
N GLU A 149 -16.68 22.19 -7.36
CA GLU A 149 -16.78 21.35 -8.56
C GLU A 149 -15.55 21.47 -9.47
N ASN A 150 -14.88 22.61 -9.43
CA ASN A 150 -13.68 22.87 -10.23
C ASN A 150 -12.52 21.94 -9.85
N ALA A 151 -12.56 21.29 -8.68
CA ALA A 151 -11.53 20.32 -8.30
C ALA A 151 -11.71 18.94 -8.95
N ILE A 152 -12.82 18.70 -9.66
CA ILE A 152 -13.18 17.37 -10.20
C ILE A 152 -13.74 17.45 -11.62
N ASP A 153 -13.54 18.56 -12.34
CA ASP A 153 -14.11 18.77 -13.67
C ASP A 153 -13.20 18.24 -14.81
N GLY A 154 -11.93 17.96 -14.52
CA GLY A 154 -10.94 17.50 -15.50
C GLY A 154 -10.29 18.62 -16.30
N ASP A 155 -10.50 19.89 -15.93
CA ASP A 155 -9.84 21.06 -16.48
C ASP A 155 -8.80 21.63 -15.49
N PRO A 156 -7.49 21.36 -15.69
CA PRO A 156 -6.45 21.85 -14.79
C PRO A 156 -6.29 23.39 -14.79
N SER A 157 -7.06 24.13 -15.59
CA SER A 157 -7.08 25.59 -15.60
C SER A 157 -8.14 26.20 -14.65
N THR A 158 -9.10 25.43 -14.17
CA THR A 158 -10.02 25.79 -13.08
C THR A 158 -9.45 25.28 -11.75
N PHE A 159 -10.00 25.75 -10.62
CA PHE A 159 -9.65 25.23 -9.31
C PHE A 159 -10.74 25.53 -8.28
N TRP A 160 -10.89 24.63 -7.32
CA TRP A 160 -11.53 24.94 -6.04
C TRP A 160 -10.60 25.85 -5.24
N HIS A 161 -11.19 26.80 -4.51
CA HIS A 161 -10.49 27.60 -3.51
C HIS A 161 -11.44 27.87 -2.34
N THR A 162 -10.99 27.67 -1.11
CA THR A 162 -11.76 28.07 0.08
C THR A 162 -11.98 29.57 0.13
N GLU A 163 -13.09 30.03 0.69
CA GLU A 163 -13.45 31.46 0.79
C GLU A 163 -12.28 32.31 1.33
N TRP A 164 -11.99 33.42 0.65
CA TRP A 164 -10.95 34.38 1.07
C TRP A 164 -11.40 35.83 0.96
N TYR A 165 -12.47 36.12 0.21
CA TYR A 165 -12.90 37.48 -0.07
C TYR A 165 -13.64 38.12 1.12
N TYR A 166 -14.61 37.42 1.71
CA TYR A 166 -15.39 37.93 2.85
C TYR A 166 -15.03 37.27 4.19
N ALA A 167 -14.48 36.07 4.16
CA ALA A 167 -13.99 35.35 5.32
C ALA A 167 -12.62 34.73 5.02
N ASP A 168 -12.00 34.19 6.07
CA ASP A 168 -10.72 33.48 5.98
C ASP A 168 -10.75 32.28 6.94
N PRO A 169 -11.64 31.29 6.70
CA PRO A 169 -11.76 30.13 7.57
C PRO A 169 -10.42 29.39 7.60
N VAL A 170 -9.98 29.00 8.80
CA VAL A 170 -8.73 28.25 8.97
C VAL A 170 -8.98 26.75 8.88
N HIS A 171 -7.93 26.02 8.52
CA HIS A 171 -7.92 24.56 8.47
C HIS A 171 -8.45 23.90 9.77
N PRO A 172 -9.00 22.69 9.68
CA PRO A 172 -9.05 21.84 8.47
C PRO A 172 -10.13 22.21 7.47
N HIS A 173 -9.85 21.98 6.18
CA HIS A 173 -10.80 22.07 5.07
C HIS A 173 -11.11 20.69 4.51
N GLU A 174 -12.29 20.52 3.91
CA GLU A 174 -12.70 19.25 3.34
C GLU A 174 -13.46 19.39 2.02
N ILE A 175 -13.26 18.38 1.18
CA ILE A 175 -14.07 18.13 -0.01
C ILE A 175 -14.57 16.68 0.02
N VAL A 176 -15.83 16.48 -0.33
CA VAL A 176 -16.49 15.17 -0.37
C VAL A 176 -17.04 14.93 -1.76
N ILE A 177 -16.67 13.80 -2.34
CA ILE A 177 -16.92 13.42 -3.73
C ILE A 177 -17.72 12.11 -3.74
N ASP A 178 -18.78 12.03 -4.56
CA ASP A 178 -19.52 10.81 -4.89
C ASP A 178 -18.98 10.25 -6.22
N LEU A 179 -18.56 8.99 -6.21
CA LEU A 179 -18.03 8.25 -7.37
C LEU A 179 -19.12 7.64 -8.26
N GLY A 180 -20.39 7.89 -7.94
CA GLY A 180 -21.59 7.42 -8.64
C GLY A 180 -22.07 6.06 -8.15
N TYR A 181 -21.16 5.08 -8.00
CA TYR A 181 -21.43 3.74 -7.49
C TYR A 181 -20.24 3.19 -6.68
N GLU A 182 -20.43 2.04 -6.03
CA GLU A 182 -19.37 1.40 -5.24
C GLU A 182 -18.28 0.81 -6.15
N ARG A 183 -17.02 1.16 -5.86
CA ARG A 183 -15.81 0.80 -6.63
C ARG A 183 -14.69 0.35 -5.72
N GLN A 184 -13.72 -0.38 -6.25
CA GLN A 184 -12.49 -0.73 -5.53
C GLN A 184 -11.49 0.43 -5.63
N VAL A 185 -11.58 1.39 -4.72
CA VAL A 185 -10.72 2.58 -4.72
C VAL A 185 -9.35 2.24 -4.14
N CYS A 186 -8.28 2.57 -4.85
CA CYS A 186 -6.90 2.20 -4.49
C CYS A 186 -5.92 3.38 -4.48
N GLY A 187 -6.37 4.58 -4.83
CA GLY A 187 -5.51 5.75 -4.82
C GLY A 187 -6.24 7.04 -5.13
N PHE A 188 -5.50 8.14 -5.06
CA PHE A 188 -5.94 9.44 -5.53
C PHE A 188 -4.76 10.26 -6.04
N SER A 189 -5.04 11.25 -6.88
CA SER A 189 -4.08 12.28 -7.26
C SER A 189 -4.56 13.65 -6.78
N TYR A 190 -3.61 14.55 -6.57
CA TYR A 190 -3.84 15.95 -6.22
C TYR A 190 -2.98 16.81 -7.13
N LEU A 191 -3.63 17.70 -7.89
CA LEU A 191 -3.01 18.75 -8.67
C LEU A 191 -3.31 20.10 -8.00
N PRO A 192 -2.29 20.80 -7.49
CA PRO A 192 -2.49 22.17 -6.99
C PRO A 192 -2.87 23.14 -8.11
N ARG A 193 -3.40 24.34 -7.77
CA ARG A 193 -3.75 25.40 -8.74
C ARG A 193 -2.64 25.71 -9.75
N GLN A 194 -3.01 25.93 -11.03
CA GLN A 194 -2.05 26.05 -12.15
C GLN A 194 -1.89 27.48 -12.74
N ASP A 195 -2.48 28.49 -12.13
CA ASP A 195 -2.55 29.89 -12.63
C ASP A 195 -1.33 30.79 -12.35
N GLY A 196 -0.19 30.23 -11.93
CA GLY A 196 1.00 30.99 -11.53
C GLY A 196 0.98 31.55 -10.09
N CYS A 197 -0.18 31.55 -9.40
CA CYS A 197 -0.27 31.78 -7.95
C CYS A 197 -0.20 30.42 -7.23
N TYR A 198 0.33 30.36 -6.00
CA TYR A 198 0.43 29.11 -5.22
C TYR A 198 -0.05 29.32 -3.79
N ASN A 199 -1.26 29.86 -3.68
CA ASN A 199 -1.97 29.96 -2.40
C ASN A 199 -2.88 28.75 -2.26
N GLY A 200 -2.92 28.19 -1.04
CA GLY A 200 -3.83 27.09 -0.71
C GLY A 200 -3.32 25.73 -1.11
N GLY A 201 -2.00 25.55 -1.27
CA GLY A 201 -1.44 24.24 -1.54
C GLY A 201 -1.61 23.34 -0.30
N ILE A 202 -2.32 22.22 -0.42
CA ILE A 202 -2.46 21.25 0.69
C ILE A 202 -1.07 20.70 1.05
N ALA A 203 -0.75 20.69 2.34
CA ALA A 203 0.41 20.02 2.91
C ALA A 203 -0.02 18.75 3.66
N ALA A 204 -0.33 18.84 4.95
CA ALA A 204 -0.80 17.68 5.71
C ALA A 204 -2.23 17.34 5.31
N TYR A 205 -2.50 16.06 5.08
CA TYR A 205 -3.82 15.59 4.65
C TYR A 205 -4.21 14.26 5.29
N GLU A 206 -5.52 14.01 5.29
CA GLU A 206 -6.12 12.70 5.53
C GLU A 206 -7.11 12.39 4.40
N LEU A 207 -7.04 11.18 3.86
CA LEU A 207 -8.01 10.68 2.89
C LEU A 207 -8.86 9.61 3.54
N TYR A 208 -10.17 9.74 3.39
CA TYR A 208 -11.16 8.78 3.84
C TYR A 208 -11.97 8.28 2.66
N VAL A 209 -12.44 7.04 2.75
CA VAL A 209 -13.36 6.44 1.78
C VAL A 209 -14.48 5.71 2.51
N SER A 210 -15.67 5.69 1.92
CA SER A 210 -16.84 5.07 2.53
C SER A 210 -17.86 4.60 1.49
N THR A 211 -18.72 3.66 1.85
CA THR A 211 -19.92 3.27 1.07
C THR A 211 -21.14 4.12 1.43
N ASP A 212 -21.11 4.82 2.57
CA ASP A 212 -22.10 5.81 2.97
C ASP A 212 -21.39 7.15 3.32
N ASP A 213 -21.92 8.29 2.93
CA ASP A 213 -21.27 9.62 3.07
C ASP A 213 -21.22 10.14 4.52
N HIS A 214 -21.45 9.26 5.50
CA HIS A 214 -21.59 9.55 6.92
C HIS A 214 -20.54 8.82 7.79
N ASN A 215 -20.23 7.55 7.51
CA ASN A 215 -19.40 6.69 8.35
C ASN A 215 -18.02 6.41 7.73
N TRP A 216 -17.09 7.35 7.93
CA TRP A 216 -15.78 7.32 7.28
C TRP A 216 -14.76 6.33 7.87
N GLY A 217 -14.91 5.94 9.14
CA GLY A 217 -13.92 5.11 9.84
C GLY A 217 -12.55 5.79 9.94
N ASN A 218 -11.48 5.00 9.90
CA ASN A 218 -10.10 5.51 9.88
C ASN A 218 -9.70 5.98 8.47
N PRO A 219 -8.78 6.97 8.36
CA PRO A 219 -8.25 7.37 7.06
C PRO A 219 -7.53 6.21 6.38
N VAL A 220 -7.69 6.09 5.07
CA VAL A 220 -6.98 5.10 4.24
C VAL A 220 -5.60 5.59 3.81
N ALA A 221 -5.39 6.90 3.81
CA ALA A 221 -4.09 7.51 3.59
C ALA A 221 -3.95 8.78 4.44
N THR A 222 -2.74 9.02 4.93
CA THR A 222 -2.34 10.26 5.60
C THR A 222 -0.96 10.62 5.14
N GLY A 223 -0.66 11.90 4.99
CA GLY A 223 0.68 12.30 4.56
C GLY A 223 0.89 13.79 4.59
N VAL A 224 2.05 14.19 4.06
CA VAL A 224 2.38 15.58 3.80
C VAL A 224 2.81 15.68 2.34
N PHE A 225 2.05 16.45 1.57
CA PHE A 225 2.37 16.76 0.19
C PHE A 225 3.59 17.67 0.09
N PRO A 226 4.54 17.41 -0.84
CA PRO A 226 5.62 18.34 -1.12
C PRO A 226 5.08 19.67 -1.65
N SER A 227 5.75 20.77 -1.30
CA SER A 227 5.47 22.11 -1.84
C SER A 227 5.92 22.23 -3.30
N THR A 228 5.20 21.58 -4.20
CA THR A 228 5.35 21.65 -5.67
C THR A 228 4.00 21.88 -6.32
N ARG A 229 4.01 22.33 -7.58
CA ARG A 229 2.84 22.46 -8.45
C ARG A 229 2.64 21.25 -9.36
N ASP A 230 3.55 20.28 -9.30
CA ASP A 230 3.42 19.01 -10.02
C ASP A 230 2.26 18.19 -9.42
N LYS A 231 1.65 17.34 -10.26
CA LYS A 231 0.66 16.36 -9.82
C LYS A 231 1.29 15.38 -8.84
N GLN A 232 0.58 15.08 -7.76
CA GLN A 232 1.04 14.22 -6.68
C GLN A 232 0.08 13.04 -6.54
N GLU A 233 0.61 11.84 -6.49
CA GLU A 233 -0.18 10.61 -6.46
C GLU A 233 0.06 9.85 -5.16
N VAL A 234 -1.00 9.26 -4.63
CA VAL A 234 -0.98 8.50 -3.39
C VAL A 234 -1.77 7.22 -3.59
N SER A 235 -1.13 6.09 -3.31
CA SER A 235 -1.75 4.77 -3.38
C SER A 235 -1.95 4.21 -1.97
N PHE A 236 -2.96 3.37 -1.82
CA PHE A 236 -3.26 2.63 -0.59
C PHE A 236 -3.93 1.30 -0.93
N ASN A 237 -4.05 0.42 0.08
CA ASN A 237 -4.73 -0.87 -0.10
C ASN A 237 -6.18 -0.66 -0.55
N ALA A 238 -6.58 -1.32 -1.64
CA ALA A 238 -7.89 -1.13 -2.23
C ALA A 238 -9.03 -1.33 -1.23
N ARG A 239 -10.02 -0.45 -1.27
CA ARG A 239 -11.20 -0.49 -0.40
C ARG A 239 -12.45 -0.18 -1.19
N LEU A 240 -13.48 -1.00 -0.96
CA LEU A 240 -14.80 -0.76 -1.51
C LEU A 240 -15.37 0.57 -0.99
N ALA A 241 -15.68 1.48 -1.89
CA ALA A 241 -16.22 2.80 -1.55
C ALA A 241 -17.03 3.41 -2.69
N ARG A 242 -17.97 4.28 -2.33
CA ARG A 242 -18.68 5.18 -3.25
C ARG A 242 -18.33 6.64 -3.00
N TYR A 243 -17.93 6.98 -1.78
CA TYR A 243 -17.61 8.35 -1.39
C TYR A 243 -16.15 8.47 -0.99
N VAL A 244 -15.54 9.57 -1.37
CA VAL A 244 -14.18 9.97 -0.96
C VAL A 244 -14.28 11.30 -0.22
N ARG A 245 -13.52 11.44 0.87
CA ARG A 245 -13.37 12.68 1.61
C ARG A 245 -11.89 12.97 1.80
N LEU A 246 -11.43 14.06 1.19
CA LEU A 246 -10.10 14.60 1.41
C LEU A 246 -10.20 15.71 2.45
N VAL A 247 -9.43 15.60 3.52
CA VAL A 247 -9.30 16.62 4.57
C VAL A 247 -7.92 17.23 4.48
N ALA A 248 -7.85 18.51 4.12
CA ALA A 248 -6.64 19.31 4.21
C ALA A 248 -6.46 19.76 5.66
N LEU A 249 -5.40 19.30 6.32
CA LEU A 249 -5.07 19.64 7.70
C LEU A 249 -4.20 20.88 7.82
N SER A 250 -3.39 21.19 6.79
CA SER A 250 -2.58 22.41 6.74
C SER A 250 -2.20 22.79 5.32
N GLU A 251 -1.78 24.04 5.14
CA GLU A 251 -1.28 24.61 3.89
C GLU A 251 0.27 24.61 3.87
N VAL A 252 0.87 24.49 2.67
CA VAL A 252 2.33 24.36 2.45
C VAL A 252 3.18 25.53 2.96
N ALA A 253 2.62 26.74 3.02
CA ALA A 253 3.23 27.94 3.58
C ALA A 253 2.57 28.39 4.91
N GLY A 254 1.65 27.59 5.45
CA GLY A 254 0.95 27.86 6.71
C GLY A 254 -0.16 28.91 6.59
N HIS A 255 -0.66 29.17 5.40
CA HIS A 255 -1.84 30.01 5.19
C HIS A 255 -3.15 29.30 5.57
N ALA A 256 -4.23 30.07 5.66
CA ALA A 256 -5.53 29.57 6.05
C ALA A 256 -6.21 28.77 4.94
N TRP A 257 -5.91 29.03 3.66
CA TRP A 257 -6.69 28.54 2.51
C TRP A 257 -6.35 27.13 2.06
N THR A 258 -7.28 26.48 1.38
CA THR A 258 -7.04 25.30 0.55
C THR A 258 -7.51 25.55 -0.88
N SER A 259 -6.77 25.00 -1.85
CA SER A 259 -7.13 25.02 -3.27
C SER A 259 -6.72 23.70 -3.94
N ALA A 260 -7.45 23.30 -4.97
CA ALA A 260 -7.10 22.15 -5.80
C ALA A 260 -7.57 22.43 -7.24
N ALA A 261 -6.68 22.25 -8.22
CA ALA A 261 -7.06 22.24 -9.62
C ALA A 261 -7.73 20.91 -9.97
N GLU A 262 -7.13 19.79 -9.60
CA GLU A 262 -7.72 18.47 -9.84
C GLU A 262 -7.51 17.54 -8.67
N ILE A 263 -8.53 16.73 -8.40
CA ILE A 263 -8.50 15.57 -7.52
C ILE A 263 -9.03 14.39 -8.35
N GLU A 264 -8.14 13.49 -8.75
CA GLU A 264 -8.51 12.25 -9.42
C GLU A 264 -8.60 11.13 -8.39
N VAL A 265 -9.53 10.19 -8.57
CA VAL A 265 -9.65 9.00 -7.73
C VAL A 265 -9.34 7.77 -8.59
N MET A 266 -8.52 6.86 -8.09
CA MET A 266 -8.07 5.68 -8.83
C MET A 266 -8.83 4.43 -8.39
N GLU A 267 -9.25 3.61 -9.35
CA GLU A 267 -9.93 2.32 -9.11
C GLU A 267 -9.17 1.14 -9.73
N LEU A 268 -9.33 -0.04 -9.11
CA LEU A 268 -8.94 -1.32 -9.70
C LEU A 268 -10.11 -1.94 -10.46
N TRP A 269 -9.79 -2.65 -11.55
CA TRP A 269 -10.74 -3.39 -12.40
C TRP A 269 -10.74 -4.88 -12.11
#